data_AF-A0A7C8TV93-F1
#
_entry.id   AF-A0A7C8TV93-F1
#
_cell.length_a   1.000
_cell.length_b   1.000
_cell.length_c   1.000
_cell.angle_alpha   90.00
_cell.angle_beta   90.00
_cell.angle_gamma   90.00
#
_symmetry.space_group_name_H-M   'P 1'
#
loop_
_entity.id
_entity.type
_entity.pdbx_description
1 polymer ?
#
loop_
_entity_poly.entity_id
_entity_poly.type
_entity_poly.pdbx_seq_one_letter_code
_entity_poly.pdbx_strand_id
1 'polypeptide(L)'
;MFNPQTGLIPLFVRATLHLLNSFTSIETFYENLRSIDLVDETRLRPTWDAYFMQLANLAAQRSNCSRCNTASAGGSGLSTCLCLHAEENALLEAGRERIGKGSILYCDTCPCLTCSVKIAQVGISEVVYSQAYSMDNKTADVLSEGGVKLRQFSPVSSTY
;
A
#
# COMPACT_ATOMS: atom_id res chain seq x y z
N MET A 1 -33.95 -1.02 19.24
CA MET A 1 -32.53 -0.64 19.31
C MET A 1 -32.31 0.88 19.48
N PHE A 2 -33.19 1.73 18.95
CA PHE A 2 -33.16 3.20 19.14
C PHE A 2 -34.00 3.68 20.35
N ASN A 3 -33.79 3.10 21.54
CA ASN A 3 -34.43 3.63 22.73
C ASN A 3 -33.54 4.75 23.32
N PRO A 4 -34.01 6.01 23.46
CA PRO A 4 -33.19 7.11 23.96
C PRO A 4 -32.86 7.04 25.46
N GLN A 5 -33.54 6.19 26.23
CA GLN A 5 -33.33 6.04 27.68
C GLN A 5 -32.56 4.77 28.07
N THR A 6 -32.53 3.74 27.21
CA THR A 6 -31.86 2.44 27.46
C THR A 6 -30.95 1.97 26.32
N GLY A 7 -30.75 2.81 25.30
CA GLY A 7 -30.12 2.41 24.04
C GLY A 7 -28.60 2.39 24.08
N LEU A 8 -28.04 1.48 23.27
CA LEU A 8 -26.62 1.40 22.93
C LEU A 8 -26.14 2.57 22.03
N ILE A 9 -26.89 3.68 21.96
CA ILE A 9 -26.58 4.85 21.11
C ILE A 9 -25.15 5.38 21.37
N PRO A 10 -24.66 5.49 22.63
CA PRO A 10 -23.28 5.91 22.86
C PRO A 10 -22.23 4.93 22.32
N LEU A 11 -22.57 3.63 22.27
CA LEU A 11 -21.70 2.59 21.69
C LEU A 11 -21.77 2.59 20.16
N PHE A 12 -22.92 2.94 19.58
CA PHE A 12 -23.13 3.07 18.15
C PHE A 12 -22.30 4.22 17.53
N VAL A 13 -21.92 5.25 18.29
CA VAL A 13 -21.03 6.32 17.80
C VAL A 13 -19.55 5.91 17.86
N ARG A 14 -19.21 4.90 18.68
CA ARG A 14 -17.83 4.48 18.93
C ARG A 14 -17.43 3.21 18.19
N ALA A 15 -18.39 2.49 17.60
CA ALA A 15 -18.13 1.26 16.90
C ALA A 15 -17.46 1.55 15.55
N THR A 16 -16.42 0.80 15.23
CA THR A 16 -15.73 0.90 13.93
C THR A 16 -16.52 0.21 12.81
N LEU A 17 -17.42 -0.73 13.17
CA LEU A 17 -18.27 -1.48 12.26
C LEU A 17 -19.73 -1.38 12.72
N HIS A 18 -20.61 -0.94 11.82
CA HIS A 18 -22.05 -0.89 12.05
C HIS A 18 -22.74 -1.94 11.16
N LEU A 19 -23.23 -3.02 11.77
CA LEU A 19 -24.06 -4.01 11.08
C LEU A 19 -25.53 -3.62 11.23
N LEU A 20 -26.10 -3.05 10.16
CA LEU A 20 -27.52 -2.77 10.06
C LEU A 20 -28.22 -3.97 9.42
N ASN A 21 -29.00 -4.72 10.20
CA ASN A 21 -29.81 -5.80 9.66
C ASN A 21 -31.04 -5.21 8.95
N SER A 22 -31.04 -5.27 7.62
CA SER A 22 -32.16 -4.88 6.75
C SER A 22 -32.90 -6.08 6.14
N PHE A 23 -32.56 -7.30 6.55
CA PHE A 23 -33.16 -8.52 6.02
C PHE A 23 -34.52 -8.78 6.67
N THR A 24 -35.44 -9.35 5.88
CA THR A 24 -36.82 -9.63 6.29
C THR A 24 -36.98 -10.94 7.06
N SER A 25 -35.96 -11.80 7.07
CA SER A 25 -35.95 -13.06 7.81
C SER A 25 -34.61 -13.30 8.51
N ILE A 26 -34.64 -14.06 9.61
CA ILE A 26 -33.45 -14.37 10.40
C ILE A 26 -32.52 -15.36 9.68
N GLU A 27 -33.06 -16.32 8.95
CA GLU A 27 -32.29 -17.24 8.09
C GLU A 27 -31.43 -16.48 7.08
N THR A 28 -32.04 -15.56 6.32
CA THR A 28 -31.34 -14.81 5.26
C THR A 28 -30.26 -13.90 5.84
N PHE A 29 -30.49 -13.33 7.02
CA PHE A 29 -29.49 -12.57 7.75
C PHE A 29 -28.28 -13.46 8.14
N TYR A 30 -28.51 -14.65 8.68
CA TYR A 30 -27.43 -15.55 9.07
C TYR A 30 -26.66 -16.14 7.88
N GLU A 31 -27.33 -16.40 6.75
CA GLU A 31 -26.65 -16.79 5.51
C GLU A 31 -25.71 -15.70 5.01
N ASN A 32 -26.17 -14.45 5.02
CA ASN A 32 -25.34 -13.29 4.68
C ASN A 32 -24.20 -13.07 5.69
N LEU A 33 -24.47 -13.23 6.99
CA LEU A 33 -23.43 -13.10 8.02
C LEU A 33 -22.31 -14.13 7.85
N ARG A 34 -22.67 -15.37 7.50
CA ARG A 34 -21.70 -16.44 7.19
C ARG A 34 -20.94 -16.14 5.91
N SER A 35 -21.55 -15.53 4.90
CA SER A 35 -20.86 -15.16 3.66
C SER A 35 -19.91 -13.97 3.85
N ILE A 36 -20.20 -13.08 4.81
CA ILE A 36 -19.32 -11.96 5.15
C ILE A 36 -18.05 -12.45 5.86
N ASP A 37 -18.06 -13.62 6.51
CA ASP A 37 -16.91 -14.17 7.23
C ASP A 37 -16.25 -13.13 8.18
N LEU A 38 -17.05 -12.62 9.12
CA LEU A 38 -16.64 -11.55 10.05
C LEU A 38 -15.43 -11.90 10.94
N VAL A 39 -15.10 -13.19 11.05
CA VAL A 39 -13.97 -13.72 11.81
C VAL A 39 -12.70 -13.87 10.98
N ASP A 40 -12.73 -13.51 9.69
CA ASP A 40 -11.53 -13.46 8.86
C ASP A 40 -10.49 -12.51 9.48
N GLU A 41 -9.44 -13.09 10.07
CA GLU A 41 -8.38 -12.35 10.74
C GLU A 41 -7.64 -11.39 9.80
N THR A 42 -7.66 -11.66 8.48
CA THR A 42 -7.07 -10.77 7.46
C THR A 42 -7.83 -9.45 7.30
N ARG A 43 -9.08 -9.38 7.78
CA ARG A 43 -9.92 -8.17 7.80
C ARG A 43 -9.84 -7.39 9.12
N LEU A 44 -9.52 -8.08 10.21
CA LEU A 44 -9.38 -7.47 11.54
C LEU A 44 -8.00 -6.84 11.76
N ARG A 45 -6.96 -7.40 11.11
CA ARG A 45 -5.60 -6.88 11.14
C ARG A 45 -5.02 -6.86 9.73
N PRO A 46 -4.52 -5.72 9.23
CA PRO A 46 -3.86 -5.71 7.94
C PRO A 46 -2.64 -6.63 7.97
N THR A 47 -2.41 -7.34 6.87
CA THR A 47 -1.13 -8.02 6.65
C THR A 47 0.00 -7.00 6.69
N TRP A 48 1.24 -7.46 6.91
CA TRP A 48 2.40 -6.57 6.89
C TRP A 48 2.52 -5.79 5.57
N ASP A 49 2.27 -6.46 4.45
CA ASP A 49 2.25 -5.80 3.15
C ASP A 49 1.16 -4.73 3.05
N ALA A 50 -0.07 -5.02 3.50
CA ALA A 50 -1.15 -4.05 3.50
C ALA A 50 -0.83 -2.84 4.39
N TYR A 51 -0.27 -3.09 5.57
CA TYR A 51 0.13 -2.03 6.50
C TYR A 51 1.23 -1.12 5.93
N PHE A 52 2.34 -1.70 5.45
CA PHE A 52 3.44 -0.91 4.91
C PHE A 52 3.08 -0.23 3.59
N MET A 53 2.23 -0.86 2.77
CA MET A 53 1.71 -0.23 1.57
C MET A 53 0.78 0.95 1.90
N GLN A 54 -0.04 0.85 2.95
CA GLN A 54 -0.82 2.00 3.42
C GLN A 54 0.08 3.14 3.90
N LEU A 55 1.17 2.84 4.62
CA LEU A 55 2.16 3.85 5.01
C LEU A 55 2.83 4.51 3.81
N ALA A 56 3.24 3.74 2.79
CA ALA A 56 3.83 4.27 1.57
C ALA A 56 2.86 5.22 0.85
N ASN A 57 1.59 4.82 0.70
CA ASN A 57 0.55 5.65 0.10
C ASN A 57 0.27 6.92 0.92
N LEU A 58 0.26 6.83 2.26
CA LEU A 58 0.09 7.99 3.13
C LEU A 58 1.28 8.96 3.02
N ALA A 59 2.50 8.44 2.94
CA ALA A 59 3.70 9.26 2.74
C ALA A 59 3.66 9.98 1.39
N ALA A 60 3.19 9.33 0.32
CA ALA A 60 3.06 9.91 -1.01
C ALA A 60 2.14 11.14 -1.04
N GLN A 61 1.13 11.21 -0.16
CA GLN A 61 0.24 12.39 -0.05
C GLN A 61 0.96 13.67 0.39
N ARG A 62 2.19 13.57 0.89
CA ARG A 62 3.02 14.74 1.26
C ARG A 62 3.89 15.24 0.10
N SER A 63 3.87 14.58 -1.06
CA SER A 63 4.58 15.05 -2.26
C SER A 63 4.01 16.40 -2.71
N ASN A 64 4.89 17.38 -2.91
CA ASN A 64 4.54 18.73 -3.36
C ASN A 64 5.20 19.11 -4.68
N CYS A 65 5.86 18.17 -5.37
CA CYS A 65 6.49 18.45 -6.65
C CYS A 65 5.41 18.70 -7.70
N SER A 66 5.22 19.96 -8.10
CA SER A 66 4.21 20.33 -9.10
C SER A 66 4.38 19.56 -10.40
N ARG A 67 5.62 19.24 -10.80
CA ARG A 67 5.90 18.48 -12.02
C ARG A 67 5.51 17.00 -11.93
N CYS A 68 5.81 16.35 -10.81
CA CYS A 68 5.49 14.94 -10.60
C CYS A 68 4.00 14.75 -10.27
N ASN A 69 3.37 15.74 -9.64
CA ASN A 69 1.95 15.71 -9.29
C ASN A 69 1.04 16.15 -10.46
N THR A 70 1.58 16.80 -11.49
CA THR A 70 0.85 17.03 -12.75
C THR A 70 0.92 15.78 -13.61
N ALA A 71 -0.18 15.40 -14.25
CA ALA A 71 -0.31 14.26 -15.17
C ALA A 71 0.52 14.39 -16.48
N SER A 72 1.53 15.26 -16.51
CA SER A 72 2.55 15.27 -17.56
C SER A 72 3.24 13.91 -17.53
N ALA A 73 3.32 13.25 -18.68
CA ALA A 73 3.90 11.93 -18.84
C ALA A 73 5.24 11.85 -18.08
N GLY A 74 5.24 11.14 -16.95
CA GLY A 74 6.45 10.88 -16.22
C GLY A 74 7.45 10.18 -17.15
N GLY A 75 8.75 10.33 -16.89
CA GLY A 75 9.79 9.82 -17.80
C GLY A 75 10.44 10.89 -18.68
N SER A 76 9.91 12.12 -18.72
CA SER A 76 10.48 13.22 -19.50
C SER A 76 11.24 14.23 -18.62
N GLY A 77 12.43 14.64 -19.05
CA GLY A 77 13.23 15.65 -18.34
C GLY A 77 13.60 15.30 -16.89
N LEU A 78 13.88 14.02 -16.57
CA LEU A 78 14.20 13.62 -15.19
C LEU A 78 15.37 14.42 -14.62
N SER A 79 16.39 14.71 -15.43
CA SER A 79 17.56 15.51 -15.06
C SER A 79 17.25 16.97 -14.70
N THR A 80 16.06 17.48 -15.03
CA THR A 80 15.64 18.84 -14.67
C THR A 80 14.79 18.88 -13.39
N CYS A 81 14.53 17.73 -12.74
CA CYS A 81 13.87 17.71 -11.45
C CYS A 81 14.86 18.15 -10.38
N LEU A 82 14.43 19.04 -9.49
CA LEU A 82 15.15 19.32 -8.25
C LEU A 82 14.73 18.37 -7.11
N CYS A 83 13.64 17.61 -7.29
CA CYS A 83 13.14 16.69 -6.29
C CYS A 83 13.84 15.34 -6.40
N LEU A 84 14.20 14.78 -5.25
CA LEU A 84 14.56 13.38 -5.13
C LEU A 84 13.30 12.52 -5.18
N HIS A 85 13.40 11.37 -5.83
CA HIS A 85 12.35 10.37 -5.83
C HIS A 85 12.14 9.79 -4.42
N ALA A 86 10.95 9.25 -4.16
CA ALA A 86 10.60 8.70 -2.84
C ALA A 86 11.58 7.58 -2.42
N GLU A 87 11.98 6.73 -3.36
CA GLU A 87 12.96 5.66 -3.17
C GLU A 87 14.33 6.24 -2.78
N GLU A 88 14.78 7.31 -3.43
CA GLU A 88 16.05 7.95 -3.09
C GLU A 88 16.04 8.55 -1.70
N ASN A 89 14.96 9.23 -1.32
CA ASN A 89 14.79 9.77 0.02
C ASN A 89 14.83 8.64 1.05
N ALA A 90 14.11 7.53 0.80
CA ALA A 90 14.13 6.37 1.68
C ALA A 90 15.53 5.77 1.83
N LEU A 91 16.30 5.66 0.74
CA LEU A 91 17.66 5.15 0.77
C LEU A 91 18.63 6.07 1.52
N LEU A 92 18.51 7.38 1.35
CA LEU A 92 19.33 8.37 2.05
C LEU A 92 19.05 8.36 3.55
N GLU A 93 17.79 8.34 3.94
CA GLU A 93 17.37 8.27 5.34
C GLU A 93 17.73 6.93 5.98
N ALA A 94 17.58 5.82 5.26
CA ALA A 94 17.98 4.52 5.76
C ALA A 94 19.49 4.43 5.91
N GLY A 95 20.28 4.91 4.95
CA GLY A 95 21.73 4.76 4.93
C GLY A 95 22.17 3.31 4.71
N ARG A 96 23.25 3.11 3.95
CA ARG A 96 23.70 1.78 3.52
C ARG A 96 23.96 0.82 4.68
N GLU A 97 24.49 1.31 5.80
CA GLU A 97 24.84 0.47 6.95
C GLU A 97 23.63 -0.15 7.66
N ARG A 98 22.46 0.49 7.58
CA ARG A 98 21.23 -0.01 8.22
C ARG A 98 20.39 -0.90 7.29
N ILE A 99 20.74 -0.95 6.00
CA ILE A 99 20.08 -1.83 5.03
C ILE A 99 20.76 -3.19 5.10
N GLY A 100 20.07 -4.13 5.75
CA GLY A 100 20.56 -5.48 6.00
C GLY A 100 19.95 -6.51 5.06
N LYS A 101 20.42 -7.76 5.20
CA LYS A 101 19.77 -8.91 4.53
C LYS A 101 18.31 -8.99 4.97
N GLY A 102 17.40 -9.09 4.00
CA GLY A 102 15.96 -9.15 4.25
C GLY A 102 15.26 -7.80 4.33
N SER A 103 15.96 -6.67 4.10
CA SER A 103 15.30 -5.37 3.98
C SER A 103 14.35 -5.34 2.77
N ILE A 104 13.11 -4.89 3.00
CA ILE A 104 12.07 -4.76 1.98
C ILE A 104 11.73 -3.28 1.81
N LEU A 105 11.66 -2.81 0.57
CA LEU A 105 11.23 -1.46 0.23
C LEU A 105 9.79 -1.48 -0.30
N TYR A 106 8.94 -0.66 0.30
CA TYR A 106 7.55 -0.48 -0.13
C TYR A 106 7.40 0.85 -0.86
N CYS A 107 6.88 0.81 -2.09
CA CYS A 107 6.68 1.97 -2.94
C CYS A 107 5.20 2.11 -3.33
N ASP A 108 4.67 3.32 -3.38
CA ASP A 108 3.33 3.54 -3.92
C ASP A 108 3.32 3.21 -5.43
N THR A 109 4.32 3.66 -6.17
CA THR A 109 4.48 3.45 -7.62
C THR A 109 5.74 2.63 -7.92
N CYS A 110 5.72 1.82 -8.98
CA CYS A 110 6.89 1.05 -9.41
C CYS A 110 8.14 1.94 -9.60
N PRO A 111 9.33 1.55 -9.09
CA PRO A 111 10.52 2.37 -9.19
C PRO A 111 10.96 2.63 -10.63
N CYS A 112 11.54 3.82 -10.86
CA CYS A 112 12.18 4.12 -12.14
C CYS A 112 13.53 3.40 -12.26
N LEU A 113 14.05 3.26 -13.49
CA LEU A 113 15.33 2.56 -13.74
C LEU A 113 16.50 3.11 -12.91
N THR A 114 16.58 4.43 -12.75
CA THR A 114 17.63 5.05 -11.94
C THR A 114 17.52 4.65 -10.47
N CYS A 115 16.31 4.60 -9.92
CA CYS A 115 16.05 4.12 -8.56
C CYS A 115 16.36 2.62 -8.45
N SER A 116 15.97 1.81 -9.42
CA SER A 116 16.23 0.35 -9.44
C SER A 116 17.72 0.02 -9.34
N VAL A 117 18.57 0.74 -10.07
CA VAL A 117 20.03 0.57 -9.98
C VAL A 117 20.56 0.88 -8.57
N LYS A 118 20.04 1.92 -7.92
CA LYS A 118 20.45 2.28 -6.55
C LYS A 118 19.94 1.27 -5.52
N ILE A 119 18.69 0.82 -5.66
CA ILE A 119 18.05 -0.20 -4.82
C ILE A 119 18.87 -1.49 -4.81
N ALA A 120 19.29 -1.97 -5.99
CA ALA A 120 20.15 -3.15 -6.10
C ALA A 120 21.49 -2.96 -5.36
N GLN A 121 22.11 -1.80 -5.54
CA GLN A 121 23.46 -1.52 -5.01
C GLN A 121 23.51 -1.31 -3.49
N VAL A 122 22.41 -0.86 -2.88
CA VAL A 122 22.33 -0.72 -1.42
C VAL A 122 22.06 -2.04 -0.69
N GLY A 123 21.62 -3.08 -1.40
CA GLY A 123 21.38 -4.41 -0.82
C GLY A 123 19.95 -4.68 -0.33
N ILE A 124 18.94 -3.97 -0.86
CA ILE A 124 17.53 -4.31 -0.62
C ILE A 124 17.24 -5.69 -1.21
N SER A 125 16.46 -6.51 -0.49
CA SER A 125 16.15 -7.89 -0.92
C SER A 125 14.84 -8.01 -1.70
N GLU A 126 13.85 -7.15 -1.42
CA GLU A 126 12.57 -7.14 -2.11
C GLU A 126 12.01 -5.72 -2.24
N VAL A 127 11.38 -5.44 -3.37
CA VAL A 127 10.58 -4.23 -3.62
C VAL A 127 9.14 -4.65 -3.82
N VAL A 128 8.24 -4.06 -3.04
CA VAL A 128 6.79 -4.25 -3.13
C VAL A 128 6.15 -2.93 -3.56
N TYR A 129 5.34 -2.94 -4.62
CA TYR A 129 4.76 -1.69 -5.18
C TYR A 129 3.26 -1.80 -5.46
N SER A 130 2.50 -0.70 -5.38
CA SER A 130 1.04 -0.75 -5.63
C SER A 130 0.64 -0.43 -7.08
N GLN A 131 1.13 0.69 -7.62
CA GLN A 131 0.73 1.21 -8.93
C GLN A 131 1.78 0.84 -9.98
N ALA A 132 1.30 0.23 -11.08
CA ALA A 132 2.13 -0.05 -12.24
C ALA A 132 2.55 1.24 -12.95
N TYR A 133 3.73 1.22 -13.56
CA TYR A 133 4.27 2.32 -14.31
C TYR A 133 4.70 1.86 -15.71
N SER A 134 5.03 2.80 -16.60
CA SER A 134 5.28 2.50 -18.02
C SER A 134 6.53 1.64 -18.29
N MET A 135 7.36 1.40 -17.27
CA MET A 135 8.68 0.80 -17.41
C MET A 135 8.89 -0.46 -16.54
N ASP A 136 7.81 -1.04 -16.03
CA ASP A 136 7.85 -2.14 -15.04
C ASP A 136 8.70 -3.34 -15.47
N ASN A 137 8.61 -3.76 -16.74
CA ASN A 137 9.40 -4.88 -17.26
C ASN A 137 10.90 -4.61 -17.16
N LYS A 138 11.35 -3.40 -17.55
CA LYS A 138 12.77 -3.04 -17.48
C LYS A 138 13.23 -2.88 -16.03
N THR A 139 12.36 -2.40 -15.15
CA THR A 139 12.63 -2.35 -13.70
C THR A 139 12.78 -3.76 -13.13
N ALA A 140 11.93 -4.71 -13.54
CA ALA A 140 12.04 -6.11 -13.14
C ALA A 140 13.37 -6.72 -13.58
N ASP A 141 13.80 -6.49 -14.83
CA ASP A 141 15.07 -6.98 -15.36
C ASP A 141 16.25 -6.48 -14.51
N VAL A 142 16.36 -5.15 -14.30
CA VAL A 142 17.43 -4.52 -13.51
C VAL A 142 17.47 -5.04 -12.07
N LEU A 143 16.31 -5.14 -11.41
CA LEU A 143 16.24 -5.63 -10.04
C LEU A 143 16.61 -7.11 -9.95
N SER A 144 16.18 -7.93 -10.91
CA SER A 144 16.49 -9.36 -10.95
C SER A 144 17.99 -9.62 -11.13
N GLU A 145 18.68 -8.85 -11.99
CA GLU A 145 20.13 -8.91 -12.15
C GLU A 145 20.87 -8.54 -10.86
N GLY A 146 20.30 -7.64 -10.07
CA GLY A 146 20.80 -7.26 -8.74
C GLY A 146 20.42 -8.24 -7.62
N GLY A 147 19.70 -9.32 -7.91
CA GLY A 147 19.22 -10.27 -6.91
C GLY A 147 18.07 -9.73 -6.03
N VAL A 148 17.37 -8.70 -6.49
CA VAL A 148 16.23 -8.06 -5.80
C VAL A 148 14.92 -8.57 -6.38
N LYS A 149 14.05 -9.09 -5.51
CA LYS A 149 12.70 -9.52 -5.93
C LYS A 149 11.80 -8.31 -6.14
N LEU A 150 11.10 -8.24 -7.26
CA LEU A 150 10.06 -7.24 -7.51
C LEU A 150 8.68 -7.89 -7.45
N ARG A 151 7.75 -7.31 -6.69
CA ARG A 151 6.39 -7.84 -6.55
C ARG A 151 5.36 -6.71 -6.52
N GLN A 152 4.32 -6.84 -7.35
CA GLN A 152 3.17 -5.96 -7.25
C GLN A 152 2.29 -6.39 -6.07
N PHE A 153 1.89 -5.43 -5.25
CA PHE A 153 0.93 -5.60 -4.17
C PHE A 153 -0.47 -5.74 -4.75
N SER A 154 -1.12 -6.85 -4.46
CA SER A 154 -2.54 -7.06 -4.73
C SER A 154 -3.30 -6.97 -3.41
N PRO A 155 -4.17 -5.96 -3.21
CA PRO A 155 -5.03 -5.95 -2.04
C PRO A 155 -5.95 -7.18 -2.11
N VAL A 156 -6.23 -7.78 -0.95
CA VAL A 156 -7.31 -8.77 -0.85
C VAL A 156 -8.58 -8.11 -1.35
N SER A 157 -9.16 -8.64 -2.43
CA SER A 157 -10.41 -8.13 -2.98
C SER A 157 -11.49 -8.28 -1.91
N SER A 158 -11.93 -7.15 -1.36
CA SER A 158 -13.25 -7.10 -0.72
C SER A 158 -14.28 -7.20 -1.84
N THR A 159 -14.56 -8.44 -2.27
CA THR A 159 -15.68 -8.72 -3.14
C THR A 159 -16.95 -8.37 -2.35
N TYR A 160 -17.60 -7.27 -2.73
CA TYR A 160 -18.96 -6.93 -2.30
C TYR A 160 -19.91 -7.17 -3.47
#